data_AF-A0AAD5QX32-F1
#
_entry.id   AF-A0AAD5QX32-F1
#
_cell.length_a   1.000
_cell.length_b   1.000
_cell.length_c   1.000
_cell.angle_alpha   90.00
_cell.angle_beta   90.00
_cell.angle_gamma   90.00
#
_symmetry.space_group_name_H-M   'P 1'
#
loop_
_entity.id
_entity.type
_entity.pdbx_description
1 polymer ?
#
loop_
_entity_poly.entity_id
_entity_poly.type
_entity_poly.pdbx_seq_one_letter_code
_entity_poly.pdbx_strand_id
1 'polypeptide(L)'
;MIADRFQEEGERSAALGIALAFISFGCLVAPPFGSVLYSLAGKPVPFLILSFVCLADALAVFMVIQPGRRVPTTVSGERIKGTPMWRLFMDPMIAVCSGALIMANISLAFLEPTITNWMAESMPDTPVWLVGVIWLPAFFPHVLGVYVTVRLLRAFPNHTWAIAAVGLAMEGISCFAVPYTTSVLQLIIPLSFVCFGIALIDTSLLPMLGHLVDTRHVPVYGSVYAIADISYSLAYAFGPIIAGWIVGHMSFFALNIIIFLTNILYTPVIFLLKRVHEYDSLGPKTELTTLKNDNYGQIVTDNDKTETTATYAHHGVGYGTQSMDYQNSFPQPEYPAGFDPLNPEW
;
A
#
# COMPACT_ATOMS: atom_id res chain seq x y z
N MET A 1 -4.19 -7.30 -5.60
CA MET A 1 -3.36 -8.41 -6.13
C MET A 1 -2.48 -9.09 -5.07
N ILE A 2 -1.60 -8.38 -4.35
CA ILE A 2 -0.76 -9.00 -3.29
C ILE A 2 -1.61 -9.33 -2.05
N ALA A 3 -2.39 -8.37 -1.56
CA ALA A 3 -3.29 -8.58 -0.41
C ALA A 3 -4.38 -9.63 -0.67
N ASP A 4 -4.82 -9.81 -1.92
CA ASP A 4 -5.79 -10.86 -2.27
C ASP A 4 -5.15 -12.25 -2.35
N ARG A 5 -3.82 -12.32 -2.54
CA ARG A 5 -3.07 -13.58 -2.68
C ARG A 5 -2.55 -14.10 -1.33
N PHE A 6 -2.16 -13.21 -0.42
CA PHE A 6 -1.73 -13.56 0.92
C PHE A 6 -2.83 -13.20 1.93
N GLN A 7 -3.57 -14.20 2.37
CA GLN A 7 -4.65 -14.05 3.37
C GLN A 7 -4.10 -14.08 4.81
N GLU A 8 -2.92 -14.66 5.03
CA GLU A 8 -2.29 -14.73 6.35
C GLU A 8 -1.54 -13.43 6.66
N GLU A 9 -1.81 -12.83 7.83
CA GLU A 9 -1.31 -11.49 8.20
C GLU A 9 0.22 -11.38 8.17
N GLY A 10 0.91 -12.43 8.60
CA GLY A 10 2.38 -12.48 8.66
C GLY A 10 3.03 -12.50 7.27
N GLU A 11 2.52 -13.34 6.38
CA GLU A 11 3.00 -13.44 4.99
C GLU A 11 2.63 -12.20 4.18
N ARG A 12 1.41 -11.68 4.37
CA ARG A 12 0.93 -10.45 3.73
C ARG A 12 1.82 -9.26 4.07
N SER A 13 2.14 -9.09 5.35
CA SER A 13 2.98 -7.98 5.82
C SER A 13 4.41 -8.08 5.29
N ALA A 14 4.96 -9.30 5.17
CA ALA A 14 6.27 -9.50 4.58
C ALA A 14 6.28 -9.20 3.07
N ALA A 15 5.29 -9.71 2.32
CA ALA A 15 5.18 -9.48 0.89
C ALA A 15 4.92 -8.00 0.55
N LEU A 16 4.05 -7.31 1.32
CA LEU A 16 3.82 -5.88 1.20
C LEU A 16 5.09 -5.07 1.53
N GLY A 17 5.82 -5.45 2.58
CA GLY A 17 7.09 -4.79 2.94
C GLY A 17 8.14 -4.89 1.83
N ILE A 18 8.25 -6.05 1.17
CA ILE A 18 9.16 -6.24 0.03
C ILE A 18 8.71 -5.38 -1.16
N ALA A 19 7.40 -5.37 -1.47
CA ALA A 19 6.87 -4.57 -2.56
C ALA A 19 7.09 -3.05 -2.33
N LEU A 20 6.82 -2.56 -1.12
CA LEU A 20 7.09 -1.18 -0.73
C LEU A 20 8.57 -0.83 -0.86
N ALA A 21 9.48 -1.72 -0.45
CA ALA A 21 10.91 -1.49 -0.60
C ALA A 21 11.34 -1.32 -2.07
N PHE A 22 10.75 -2.08 -3.00
CA PHE A 22 11.00 -1.92 -4.43
C PHE A 22 10.42 -0.63 -5.01
N ILE A 23 9.23 -0.22 -4.56
CA ILE A 23 8.63 1.07 -4.94
C ILE A 23 9.54 2.21 -4.50
N SER A 24 9.95 2.21 -3.24
CA SER A 24 10.84 3.24 -2.70
C SER A 24 12.22 3.25 -3.34
N PHE A 25 12.75 2.07 -3.72
CA PHE A 25 13.97 1.98 -4.52
C PHE A 25 13.81 2.71 -5.86
N GLY A 26 12.70 2.48 -6.57
CA GLY A 26 12.41 3.18 -7.82
C GLY A 26 12.35 4.69 -7.63
N CYS A 27 11.61 5.17 -6.63
CA CYS A 27 11.44 6.60 -6.35
C CYS A 27 12.76 7.29 -5.96
N LEU A 28 13.65 6.62 -5.22
CA LEU A 28 14.90 7.23 -4.73
C LEU A 28 16.07 7.09 -5.71
N VAL A 29 16.05 6.10 -6.61
CA VAL A 29 17.05 5.97 -7.69
C VAL A 29 16.72 6.88 -8.87
N ALA A 30 15.44 7.22 -9.07
CA ALA A 30 15.01 8.06 -10.19
C ALA A 30 15.66 9.46 -10.22
N PRO A 31 15.72 10.26 -9.13
CA PRO A 31 16.37 11.57 -9.14
C PRO A 31 17.89 11.51 -9.42
N PRO A 32 18.69 10.62 -8.79
CA PRO A 32 20.09 10.42 -9.14
C PRO A 32 20.27 10.03 -10.61
N PHE A 33 19.53 9.02 -11.09
CA PHE A 33 19.64 8.54 -12.46
C PHE A 33 19.26 9.63 -13.48
N GLY A 34 18.17 10.35 -13.22
CA GLY A 34 17.72 11.47 -14.03
C GLY A 34 18.72 12.62 -14.06
N SER A 35 19.29 12.99 -12.92
CA SER A 35 20.27 14.09 -12.81
C SER A 35 21.59 13.77 -13.52
N VAL A 36 22.10 12.55 -13.37
CA VAL A 36 23.34 12.10 -14.03
C VAL A 36 23.14 12.03 -15.54
N LEU A 37 22.06 11.41 -16.02
CA LEU A 37 21.75 11.35 -17.46
C LEU A 37 21.54 12.73 -18.06
N TYR A 38 20.84 13.62 -17.34
CA TYR A 38 20.66 15.01 -17.76
C TYR A 38 22.01 15.72 -17.94
N SER A 39 22.94 15.51 -17.01
CA SER A 39 24.26 16.13 -17.06
C SER A 39 25.16 15.60 -18.18
N LEU A 40 25.05 14.31 -18.53
CA LEU A 40 25.94 13.64 -19.48
C LEU A 40 25.41 13.65 -20.93
N ALA A 41 24.11 13.45 -21.11
CA ALA A 41 23.50 13.18 -22.42
C ALA A 41 22.46 14.22 -22.83
N GLY A 42 22.29 15.27 -22.01
CA GLY A 42 21.38 16.38 -22.27
C GLY A 42 19.92 16.08 -21.93
N LYS A 43 19.07 17.11 -22.11
CA LYS A 43 17.67 17.11 -21.66
C LYS A 43 16.77 15.98 -22.21
N PRO A 44 16.83 15.57 -23.49
CA PRO A 44 15.84 14.64 -24.04
C PRO A 44 16.10 13.17 -23.67
N VAL A 45 17.33 12.81 -23.31
CA VAL A 45 17.74 11.41 -23.10
C VAL A 45 17.09 10.75 -21.88
N PRO A 46 16.99 11.39 -20.70
CA PRO A 46 16.26 10.83 -19.56
C PRO A 46 14.81 10.46 -19.92
N PHE A 47 14.10 11.33 -20.65
CA PHE A 47 12.71 11.09 -21.04
C PHE A 47 12.56 9.91 -22.01
N LEU A 48 13.50 9.78 -22.95
CA LEU A 48 13.50 8.69 -23.92
C LEU A 48 13.76 7.34 -23.22
N ILE A 49 14.73 7.28 -22.30
CA ILE A 49 15.01 6.08 -21.50
C ILE A 49 13.80 5.72 -20.64
N LEU A 50 13.21 6.68 -19.92
CA LEU A 50 11.99 6.46 -19.12
C LEU A 50 10.84 5.93 -19.98
N SER A 51 10.65 6.45 -21.18
CA SER A 51 9.60 5.98 -22.10
C SER A 51 9.80 4.52 -22.50
N PHE A 52 11.03 4.10 -22.79
CA PHE A 52 11.36 2.70 -23.09
C PHE A 52 11.17 1.77 -21.88
N VAL A 53 11.55 2.23 -20.67
CA VAL A 53 11.33 1.48 -19.43
C VAL A 53 9.84 1.30 -19.16
N CYS A 54 9.03 2.35 -19.32
CA CYS A 54 7.58 2.27 -19.19
C CYS A 54 6.95 1.33 -20.24
N LEU A 55 7.44 1.33 -21.47
CA LEU A 55 6.98 0.40 -22.51
C LEU A 55 7.32 -1.05 -22.13
N ALA A 56 8.52 -1.30 -21.63
CA ALA A 56 8.93 -2.62 -21.18
C ALA A 56 8.10 -3.12 -19.98
N ASP A 57 7.82 -2.23 -19.02
CA ASP A 57 6.95 -2.54 -17.87
C ASP A 57 5.52 -2.85 -18.33
N ALA A 58 4.94 -2.05 -19.23
CA ALA A 58 3.62 -2.30 -19.79
C ALA A 58 3.52 -3.67 -20.50
N LEU A 59 4.57 -4.06 -21.25
CA LEU A 59 4.65 -5.38 -21.88
C LEU A 59 4.78 -6.51 -20.85
N ALA A 60 5.58 -6.31 -19.79
CA ALA A 60 5.73 -7.28 -18.71
C ALA A 60 4.41 -7.48 -17.97
N VAL A 61 3.71 -6.39 -17.63
CA VAL A 61 2.38 -6.41 -16.99
C VAL A 61 1.38 -7.12 -17.90
N PHE A 62 1.36 -6.81 -19.20
CA PHE A 62 0.48 -7.49 -20.17
C PHE A 62 0.74 -9.00 -20.24
N MET A 63 2.00 -9.43 -20.17
CA MET A 63 2.39 -10.84 -20.16
C MET A 63 2.03 -11.57 -18.85
N VAL A 64 1.99 -10.85 -17.72
CA VAL A 64 1.73 -11.41 -16.38
C VAL A 64 0.24 -11.41 -16.00
N ILE A 65 -0.56 -10.49 -16.52
CA ILE A 65 -2.00 -10.43 -16.24
C ILE A 65 -2.67 -11.74 -16.71
N GLN A 66 -3.16 -12.52 -15.75
CA GLN A 66 -4.05 -13.64 -16.02
C GLN A 66 -5.51 -13.14 -16.00
N PRO A 67 -6.21 -13.09 -17.14
CA PRO A 67 -7.59 -12.56 -17.22
C PRO A 67 -8.64 -13.45 -16.53
N GLY A 68 -8.24 -14.55 -15.86
CA GLY A 68 -9.15 -15.58 -15.37
C GLY A 68 -9.45 -15.59 -13.87
N ARG A 69 -8.86 -14.71 -13.04
CA ARG A 69 -9.09 -14.75 -11.59
C ARG A 69 -10.44 -14.12 -11.25
N ARG A 70 -11.50 -14.94 -11.29
CA ARG A 70 -12.86 -14.56 -10.89
C ARG A 70 -12.84 -14.00 -9.47
N VAL A 71 -13.39 -12.81 -9.30
CA VAL A 71 -13.70 -12.22 -7.99
C VAL A 71 -14.49 -13.25 -7.18
N PRO A 72 -14.20 -13.47 -5.90
CA PRO A 72 -14.96 -14.41 -5.09
C PRO A 72 -16.45 -14.04 -5.14
N THR A 73 -17.25 -14.93 -5.71
CA THR A 73 -18.71 -14.86 -5.77
C THR A 73 -19.30 -15.64 -4.61
N THR A 74 -20.31 -15.10 -3.95
CA THR A 74 -21.11 -15.84 -2.96
C THR A 74 -21.75 -17.10 -3.58
N VAL A 75 -22.23 -18.04 -2.74
CA VAL A 75 -22.92 -19.28 -3.18
C VAL A 75 -24.08 -19.00 -4.15
N SER A 76 -24.65 -17.79 -4.12
CA SER A 76 -25.72 -17.30 -5.00
C SER A 76 -25.24 -16.61 -6.30
N GLY A 77 -23.95 -16.64 -6.64
CA GLY A 77 -23.41 -16.03 -7.86
C GLY A 77 -23.28 -14.50 -7.83
N GLU A 78 -23.68 -13.83 -6.75
CA GLU A 78 -23.50 -12.38 -6.60
C GLU A 78 -22.04 -12.04 -6.28
N ARG A 79 -21.55 -10.93 -6.84
CA ARG A 79 -20.28 -10.32 -6.42
C ARG A 79 -20.44 -9.92 -4.95
N ILE A 80 -19.49 -10.28 -4.09
CA ILE A 80 -19.49 -9.81 -2.69
C ILE A 80 -19.57 -8.27 -2.73
N LYS A 81 -20.74 -7.71 -2.41
CA LYS A 81 -20.92 -6.27 -2.28
C LYS A 81 -20.22 -5.86 -0.99
N GLY A 82 -18.98 -5.37 -1.15
CA GLY A 82 -18.26 -4.73 -0.06
C GLY A 82 -19.03 -3.55 0.51
N THR A 83 -18.65 -3.11 1.69
CA THR A 83 -19.16 -1.86 2.25
C THR A 83 -18.82 -0.72 1.28
N PRO A 84 -19.78 0.18 0.97
CA PRO A 84 -19.55 1.25 0.02
C PRO A 84 -18.41 2.15 0.49
N MET A 85 -17.50 2.53 -0.40
CA MET A 85 -16.24 3.21 -0.06
C MET A 85 -16.44 4.52 0.72
N TRP A 86 -17.52 5.26 0.44
CA TRP A 86 -17.90 6.44 1.20
C TRP A 86 -18.17 6.16 2.69
N ARG A 87 -18.80 5.02 2.99
CA ARG A 87 -19.08 4.61 4.37
C ARG A 87 -17.82 4.19 5.11
N LEU A 88 -16.85 3.66 4.37
CA LEU A 88 -15.53 3.30 4.89
C LEU A 88 -14.70 4.56 5.21
N PHE A 89 -14.78 5.59 4.38
CA PHE A 89 -14.16 6.90 4.62
C PHE A 89 -14.79 7.65 5.80
N MET A 90 -16.08 7.43 6.07
CA MET A 90 -16.77 7.98 7.24
C MET A 90 -16.38 7.31 8.56
N ASP A 91 -15.65 6.18 8.57
CA ASP A 91 -15.14 5.62 9.82
C ASP A 91 -14.04 6.55 10.38
N PRO A 92 -14.22 7.11 11.58
CA PRO A 92 -13.28 8.06 12.16
C PRO A 92 -11.84 7.55 12.22
N MET A 93 -11.64 6.24 12.39
CA MET A 93 -10.30 5.69 12.58
C MET A 93 -9.60 5.40 11.24
N ILE A 94 -10.37 4.98 10.22
CA ILE A 94 -9.86 4.89 8.84
C ILE A 94 -9.53 6.30 8.34
N ALA A 95 -10.37 7.28 8.65
CA ALA A 95 -10.11 8.69 8.35
C ALA A 95 -8.81 9.18 8.99
N VAL A 96 -8.56 8.89 10.27
CA VAL A 96 -7.30 9.32 10.91
C VAL A 96 -6.08 8.60 10.32
N CYS A 97 -6.16 7.30 10.01
CA CYS A 97 -5.10 6.58 9.28
C CYS A 97 -4.81 7.24 7.93
N SER A 98 -5.86 7.49 7.14
CA SER A 98 -5.73 8.12 5.81
C SER A 98 -5.13 9.52 5.91
N GLY A 99 -5.57 10.33 6.87
CA GLY A 99 -5.00 11.65 7.11
C GLY A 99 -3.54 11.59 7.59
N ALA A 100 -3.16 10.59 8.38
CA ALA A 100 -1.76 10.39 8.77
C ALA A 100 -0.88 10.07 7.56
N LEU A 101 -1.37 9.22 6.64
CA LEU A 101 -0.68 8.93 5.37
C LEU A 101 -0.54 10.20 4.50
N ILE A 102 -1.59 11.03 4.44
CA ILE A 102 -1.53 12.32 3.74
C ILE A 102 -0.47 13.22 4.36
N MET A 103 -0.46 13.38 5.69
CA MET A 103 0.50 14.25 6.38
C MET A 103 1.96 13.79 6.23
N ALA A 104 2.20 12.47 6.25
CA ALA A 104 3.54 11.95 6.01
C ALA A 104 4.01 12.20 4.56
N ASN A 105 3.13 11.95 3.59
CA ASN A 105 3.50 12.04 2.18
C ASN A 105 3.53 13.47 1.66
N ILE A 106 2.75 14.39 2.26
CA ILE A 106 2.74 15.79 1.85
C ILE A 106 4.08 16.47 2.16
N SER A 107 4.77 16.09 3.25
CA SER A 107 6.09 16.61 3.57
C SER A 107 7.13 16.27 2.51
N LEU A 108 7.12 15.02 2.03
CA LEU A 108 8.00 14.59 0.95
C LEU A 108 7.64 15.28 -0.36
N ALA A 109 6.35 15.33 -0.70
CA ALA A 109 5.84 16.02 -1.88
C ALA A 109 6.13 17.53 -1.87
N PHE A 110 6.28 18.14 -0.70
CA PHE A 110 6.74 19.52 -0.55
C PHE A 110 8.26 19.64 -0.74
N LEU A 111 9.04 18.73 -0.16
CA LEU A 111 10.50 18.78 -0.19
C LEU A 111 11.08 18.46 -1.58
N GLU A 112 10.55 17.46 -2.27
CA GLU A 112 11.07 17.04 -3.59
C GLU A 112 11.22 18.18 -4.62
N PRO A 113 10.20 19.01 -4.90
CA PRO A 113 10.31 20.10 -5.86
C PRO A 113 11.03 21.33 -5.31
N THR A 114 11.18 21.46 -3.99
CA THR A 114 11.69 22.69 -3.36
C THR A 114 13.15 22.60 -2.92
N ILE A 115 13.62 21.40 -2.56
CA ILE A 115 14.99 21.18 -2.07
C ILE A 115 16.03 21.49 -3.14
N THR A 116 15.72 21.22 -4.41
CA THR A 116 16.64 21.45 -5.53
C THR A 116 16.80 22.94 -5.80
N ASN A 117 15.70 23.71 -5.77
CA ASN A 117 15.71 25.16 -5.88
C ASN A 117 16.45 25.79 -4.69
N TRP A 118 16.15 25.35 -3.47
CA TRP A 118 16.83 25.85 -2.28
C TRP A 118 18.33 25.55 -2.26
N MET A 119 18.73 24.37 -2.73
CA MET A 119 20.15 24.00 -2.87
C MET A 119 20.85 24.87 -3.92
N ALA A 120 20.19 25.19 -5.03
CA ALA A 120 20.74 26.09 -6.05
C ALA A 120 20.96 27.52 -5.51
N GLU A 121 20.09 28.00 -4.61
CA GLU A 121 20.22 29.32 -3.98
C GLU A 121 21.23 29.34 -2.83
N SER A 122 21.23 28.30 -1.99
CA SER A 122 22.02 28.27 -0.75
C SER A 122 23.43 27.71 -0.93
N MET A 123 23.66 26.90 -1.98
CA MET A 123 24.93 26.20 -2.23
C MET A 123 25.32 26.27 -3.73
N PRO A 124 25.65 27.46 -4.26
CA PRO A 124 25.84 27.69 -5.69
C PRO A 124 27.02 26.92 -6.32
N ASP A 125 27.98 26.46 -5.52
CA ASP A 125 29.14 25.67 -5.99
C ASP A 125 28.81 24.18 -6.22
N THR A 126 27.56 23.77 -5.97
CA THR A 126 27.15 22.37 -6.09
C THR A 126 26.90 21.98 -7.55
N PRO A 127 27.56 20.93 -8.07
CA PRO A 127 27.33 20.53 -9.45
C PRO A 127 25.94 19.90 -9.62
N VAL A 128 25.30 20.16 -10.77
CA VAL A 128 23.91 19.76 -11.07
C VAL A 128 23.65 18.26 -10.90
N TRP A 129 24.64 17.41 -11.17
CA TRP A 129 24.52 15.96 -10.98
C TRP A 129 24.44 15.57 -9.50
N LEU A 130 25.03 16.35 -8.58
CA LEU A 130 25.01 16.05 -7.14
C LEU A 130 23.66 16.38 -6.51
N VAL A 131 22.92 17.33 -7.10
CA VAL A 131 21.58 17.74 -6.64
C VAL A 131 20.59 16.58 -6.65
N GLY A 132 20.64 15.70 -7.66
CA GLY A 132 19.79 14.51 -7.69
C GLY A 132 20.34 13.35 -6.86
N VAL A 133 21.67 13.22 -6.77
CA VAL A 133 22.35 12.16 -6.02
C VAL A 133 22.10 12.26 -4.50
N ILE A 134 21.69 13.41 -3.97
CA ILE A 134 21.39 13.56 -2.54
C ILE A 134 20.30 12.62 -2.01
N TRP A 135 19.37 12.19 -2.87
CA TRP A 135 18.31 11.26 -2.51
C TRP A 135 18.80 9.81 -2.38
N LEU A 136 19.94 9.47 -3.00
CA LEU A 136 20.48 8.11 -3.01
C LEU A 136 20.93 7.67 -1.61
N PRO A 137 21.71 8.45 -0.83
CA PRO A 137 22.02 8.08 0.55
C PRO A 137 20.79 7.90 1.44
N ALA A 138 19.71 8.66 1.22
CA ALA A 138 18.48 8.58 2.01
C ALA A 138 17.70 7.25 1.78
N PHE A 139 18.02 6.49 0.73
CA PHE A 139 17.47 5.16 0.47
C PHE A 139 17.83 4.13 1.54
N PHE A 140 19.07 4.09 2.01
CA PHE A 140 19.48 3.10 3.02
C PHE A 140 18.71 3.27 4.35
N PRO A 141 18.59 4.50 4.89
CA PRO A 141 17.68 4.79 6.00
C PRO A 141 16.23 4.40 5.70
N HIS A 142 15.70 4.70 4.51
CA HIS A 142 14.32 4.31 4.19
C HIS A 142 14.09 2.79 4.30
N VAL A 143 14.95 1.98 3.67
CA VAL A 143 14.87 0.51 3.72
C VAL A 143 15.07 0.00 5.15
N LEU A 144 16.02 0.59 5.88
CA LEU A 144 16.21 0.29 7.29
C LEU A 144 14.94 0.61 8.10
N GLY A 145 14.24 1.70 7.78
CA GLY A 145 12.96 2.09 8.37
C GLY A 145 11.89 1.04 8.14
N VAL A 146 11.71 0.55 6.91
CA VAL A 146 10.78 -0.55 6.62
C VAL A 146 11.15 -1.80 7.42
N TYR A 147 12.43 -2.20 7.42
CA TYR A 147 12.91 -3.38 8.14
C TYR A 147 12.68 -3.27 9.66
N VAL A 148 13.08 -2.15 10.27
CA VAL A 148 12.92 -1.88 11.70
C VAL A 148 11.43 -1.87 12.06
N THR A 149 10.59 -1.26 11.23
CA THR A 149 9.15 -1.19 11.46
C THR A 149 8.51 -2.56 11.43
N VAL A 150 8.79 -3.39 10.41
CA VAL A 150 8.30 -4.78 10.36
C VAL A 150 8.76 -5.57 11.58
N ARG A 151 10.02 -5.40 12.00
CA ARG A 151 10.57 -6.07 13.18
C ARG A 151 9.88 -5.62 14.48
N LEU A 152 9.55 -4.34 14.57
CA LEU A 152 8.91 -3.72 15.73
C LEU A 152 7.42 -4.08 15.81
N LEU A 153 6.69 -4.12 14.69
CA LEU A 153 5.31 -4.62 14.64
C LEU A 153 5.21 -6.09 15.09
N ARG A 154 6.19 -6.93 14.71
CA ARG A 154 6.24 -8.33 15.18
C ARG A 154 6.50 -8.45 16.68
N ALA A 155 7.29 -7.55 17.25
CA ALA A 155 7.62 -7.56 18.68
C ALA A 155 6.51 -6.94 19.54
N PHE A 156 5.87 -5.87 19.05
CA PHE A 156 4.86 -5.10 19.76
C PHE A 156 3.63 -4.84 18.85
N PRO A 157 2.83 -5.86 18.54
CA PRO A 157 1.67 -5.71 17.65
C PRO A 157 0.68 -4.65 18.17
N ASN A 158 0.52 -4.56 19.49
CA ASN A 158 -0.44 -3.67 20.14
C ASN A 158 -0.07 -2.18 20.10
N HIS A 159 1.16 -1.83 19.70
CA HIS A 159 1.68 -0.47 19.75
C HIS A 159 1.93 0.14 18.36
N THR A 160 1.26 -0.38 17.33
CA THR A 160 1.43 0.10 15.94
C THR A 160 1.16 1.61 15.81
N TRP A 161 0.21 2.17 16.57
CA TRP A 161 -0.07 3.61 16.61
C TRP A 161 1.11 4.44 17.15
N ALA A 162 1.87 3.90 18.10
CA ALA A 162 3.03 4.58 18.67
C ALA A 162 4.18 4.63 17.67
N ILE A 163 4.36 3.59 16.86
CA ILE A 163 5.35 3.54 15.78
C ILE A 163 5.03 4.60 14.72
N ALA A 164 3.76 4.69 14.32
CA ALA A 164 3.28 5.72 13.39
C ALA A 164 3.48 7.14 13.97
N ALA A 165 3.14 7.36 15.25
CA ALA A 165 3.32 8.65 15.91
C ALA A 165 4.80 9.06 16.00
N VAL A 166 5.69 8.11 16.32
CA VAL A 166 7.14 8.35 16.35
C VAL A 166 7.67 8.67 14.96
N GLY A 167 7.22 7.94 13.93
CA GLY A 167 7.57 8.21 12.54
C GLY A 167 7.21 9.64 12.13
N LEU A 168 5.96 10.04 12.40
CA LEU A 168 5.45 11.37 12.02
C LEU A 168 6.15 12.50 12.78
N ALA A 169 6.41 12.32 14.08
CA ALA A 169 7.13 13.30 14.87
C ALA A 169 8.59 13.46 14.39
N MET A 170 9.26 12.35 14.10
CA MET A 170 10.63 12.34 13.60
C MET A 170 10.74 13.00 12.22
N GLU A 171 9.79 12.75 11.33
CA GLU A 171 9.67 13.40 10.03
C GLU A 171 9.50 14.93 10.17
N GLY A 172 8.58 15.37 11.03
CA GLY A 172 8.40 16.80 11.31
C GLY A 172 9.67 17.46 11.87
N ILE A 173 10.28 16.86 12.90
CA ILE A 173 11.48 17.41 13.55
C ILE A 173 12.67 17.47 12.57
N SER A 174 12.82 16.45 11.72
CA SER A 174 13.90 16.43 10.72
C SER A 174 13.70 17.50 9.64
N CYS A 175 12.47 17.78 9.22
CA CYS A 175 12.17 18.89 8.31
C CYS A 175 12.57 20.25 8.90
N PHE A 176 12.39 20.46 10.21
CA PHE A 176 12.83 21.67 10.87
C PHE A 176 14.37 21.86 10.82
N ALA A 177 15.14 20.77 10.77
CA ALA A 177 16.60 20.81 10.69
C ALA A 177 17.14 21.06 9.27
N VAL A 178 16.36 20.79 8.22
CA VAL A 178 16.75 20.96 6.81
C VAL A 178 17.30 22.36 6.49
N PRO A 179 16.61 23.47 6.79
CA PRO A 179 17.06 24.80 6.39
C PRO A 179 18.31 25.31 7.12
N TYR A 180 18.72 24.65 8.21
CA TYR A 180 19.95 25.01 8.95
C TYR A 180 21.21 24.39 8.36
N THR A 181 21.08 23.52 7.35
CA THR A 181 22.22 22.83 6.75
C THR A 181 22.98 23.74 5.79
N THR A 182 24.31 23.79 5.92
CA THR A 182 25.17 24.66 5.09
C THR A 182 26.01 23.89 4.07
N SER A 183 25.91 22.56 4.08
CA SER A 183 26.59 21.69 3.11
C SER A 183 25.70 20.53 2.67
N VAL A 184 25.95 20.03 1.45
CA VAL A 184 25.23 18.89 0.86
C VAL A 184 25.34 17.63 1.76
N LEU A 185 26.50 17.39 2.36
CA LEU A 185 26.68 16.25 3.26
C LEU A 185 25.90 16.39 4.56
N GLN A 186 25.77 17.61 5.10
CA GLN A 186 24.93 17.84 6.28
C GLN A 186 23.45 17.68 5.94
N LEU A 187 23.02 18.03 4.73
CA LEU A 187 21.64 17.90 4.26
C LEU A 187 21.19 16.44 4.08
N ILE A 188 22.11 15.52 3.83
CA ILE A 188 21.81 14.08 3.76
C ILE A 188 21.25 13.57 5.09
N ILE A 189 21.72 14.08 6.24
CA ILE A 189 21.32 13.61 7.57
C ILE A 189 19.84 13.86 7.84
N PRO A 190 19.31 15.10 7.80
CA PRO A 190 17.89 15.34 8.02
C PRO A 190 17.04 14.65 6.95
N LEU A 191 17.47 14.62 5.68
CA LEU A 191 16.75 13.92 4.62
C LEU A 191 16.62 12.41 4.89
N SER A 192 17.69 11.80 5.43
CA SER A 192 17.69 10.41 5.86
C SER A 192 16.66 10.15 6.96
N PHE A 193 16.53 11.05 7.93
CA PHE A 193 15.53 10.94 8.99
C PHE A 193 14.09 11.16 8.50
N VAL A 194 13.88 12.06 7.53
CA VAL A 194 12.58 12.22 6.86
C VAL A 194 12.18 10.92 6.18
N CYS A 195 13.05 10.34 5.36
CA CYS A 195 12.78 9.10 4.64
C CYS A 195 12.60 7.89 5.57
N PHE A 196 13.34 7.84 6.68
CA PHE A 196 13.16 6.83 7.72
C PHE A 196 11.81 7.02 8.43
N GLY A 197 11.39 8.24 8.74
CA GLY A 197 10.10 8.56 9.37
C GLY A 197 8.90 8.15 8.52
N ILE A 198 8.92 8.51 7.24
CA ILE A 198 7.86 8.12 6.29
C ILE A 198 7.77 6.59 6.18
N ALA A 199 8.92 5.90 6.10
CA ALA A 199 8.94 4.43 6.09
C ALA A 199 8.27 3.81 7.33
N LEU A 200 8.48 4.41 8.51
CA LEU A 200 7.84 3.97 9.75
C LEU A 200 6.31 4.12 9.69
N ILE A 201 5.82 5.23 9.13
CA ILE A 201 4.39 5.53 9.05
C ILE A 201 3.71 4.63 8.03
N ASP A 202 4.20 4.58 6.79
CA ASP A 202 3.59 3.80 5.71
C ASP A 202 3.56 2.30 6.05
N THR A 203 4.67 1.78 6.58
CA THR A 203 4.78 0.36 6.92
C THR A 203 3.91 -0.02 8.12
N SER A 204 3.62 0.91 9.03
CA SER A 204 2.79 0.63 10.21
C SER A 204 1.30 0.84 9.98
N LEU A 205 0.91 1.83 9.16
CA LEU A 205 -0.49 2.17 8.91
C LEU A 205 -1.16 1.25 7.88
N LEU A 206 -0.43 0.73 6.89
CA LEU A 206 -1.00 -0.16 5.88
C LEU A 206 -1.53 -1.49 6.46
N PRO A 207 -0.81 -2.18 7.38
CA PRO A 207 -1.37 -3.34 8.09
C PRO A 207 -2.51 -2.98 9.03
N MET A 208 -2.43 -1.83 9.71
CA MET A 208 -3.46 -1.36 10.63
C MET A 208 -4.78 -1.09 9.91
N LEU A 209 -4.73 -0.50 8.71
CA LEU A 209 -5.88 -0.32 7.83
C LEU A 209 -6.55 -1.65 7.48
N GLY A 210 -5.76 -2.68 7.16
CA GLY A 210 -6.26 -4.03 6.92
C GLY A 210 -7.01 -4.60 8.12
N HIS A 211 -6.35 -4.60 9.29
CA HIS A 211 -6.92 -5.08 10.55
C HIS A 211 -8.22 -4.33 10.94
N LEU A 212 -8.27 -3.03 10.66
CA LEU A 212 -9.44 -2.23 11.02
C LEU A 212 -10.68 -2.58 10.19
N VAL A 213 -10.45 -3.00 8.94
CA VAL A 213 -11.54 -3.48 8.08
C VAL A 213 -11.98 -4.88 8.44
N ASP A 214 -11.07 -5.74 8.88
CA ASP A 214 -11.41 -7.09 9.38
C ASP A 214 -12.30 -7.04 10.64
N THR A 215 -12.10 -6.05 11.50
CA THR A 215 -12.84 -5.92 12.77
C THR A 215 -14.18 -5.20 12.64
N ARG A 216 -14.33 -4.24 11.69
CA ARG A 216 -15.49 -3.34 11.65
C ARG A 216 -16.34 -3.40 10.39
N HIS A 217 -15.83 -3.98 9.32
CA HIS A 217 -16.48 -3.96 8.01
C HIS A 217 -16.41 -5.33 7.34
N VAL A 218 -17.11 -5.50 6.22
CA VAL A 218 -16.94 -6.70 5.40
C VAL A 218 -15.53 -6.63 4.78
N PRO A 219 -14.67 -7.66 4.94
CA PRO A 219 -13.26 -7.59 4.60
C PRO A 219 -13.03 -7.58 3.09
N VAL A 220 -13.20 -6.40 2.49
CA VAL A 220 -12.84 -6.10 1.10
C VAL A 220 -11.57 -5.25 1.14
N TYR A 221 -10.42 -5.91 1.30
CA TYR A 221 -9.11 -5.28 1.41
C TYR A 221 -8.81 -4.28 0.29
N GLY A 222 -9.27 -4.56 -0.93
CA GLY A 222 -9.10 -3.66 -2.08
C GLY A 222 -9.66 -2.25 -1.84
N SER A 223 -10.76 -2.11 -1.09
CA SER A 223 -11.37 -0.80 -0.81
C SER A 223 -10.51 0.03 0.16
N VAL A 224 -9.82 -0.64 1.09
CA VAL A 224 -8.99 0.04 2.11
C VAL A 224 -7.68 0.52 1.52
N TYR A 225 -7.03 -0.34 0.74
CA TYR A 225 -5.82 0.03 0.02
C TYR A 225 -6.12 1.10 -1.05
N ALA A 226 -7.32 1.09 -1.65
CA ALA A 226 -7.75 2.20 -2.50
C ALA A 226 -7.84 3.54 -1.74
N ILE A 227 -8.26 3.55 -0.46
CA ILE A 227 -8.24 4.78 0.36
C ILE A 227 -6.81 5.24 0.64
N ALA A 228 -5.89 4.31 0.92
CA ALA A 228 -4.47 4.63 1.07
C ALA A 228 -3.90 5.25 -0.22
N ASP A 229 -4.20 4.66 -1.38
CA ASP A 229 -3.75 5.18 -2.68
C ASP A 229 -4.34 6.56 -3.01
N ILE A 230 -5.60 6.80 -2.66
CA ILE A 230 -6.22 8.14 -2.76
C ILE A 230 -5.48 9.13 -1.87
N SER A 231 -5.09 8.71 -0.66
CA SER A 231 -4.34 9.54 0.29
C SER A 231 -2.98 9.95 -0.28
N TYR A 232 -2.22 8.99 -0.84
CA TYR A 232 -0.97 9.27 -1.53
C TYR A 232 -1.18 10.22 -2.72
N SER A 233 -2.20 9.96 -3.54
CA SER A 233 -2.51 10.79 -4.70
C SER A 233 -2.86 12.22 -4.32
N LEU A 234 -3.64 12.43 -3.25
CA LEU A 234 -3.97 13.76 -2.74
C LEU A 234 -2.72 14.51 -2.26
N ALA A 235 -1.83 13.83 -1.54
CA ALA A 235 -0.57 14.42 -1.08
C ALA A 235 0.30 14.89 -2.25
N TYR A 236 0.51 14.05 -3.28
CA TYR A 236 1.33 14.42 -4.44
C TYR A 236 0.63 15.38 -5.42
N ALA A 237 -0.70 15.42 -5.45
CA ALA A 237 -1.44 16.38 -6.27
C ALA A 237 -1.40 17.79 -5.69
N PHE A 238 -1.66 17.94 -4.38
CA PHE A 238 -1.69 19.25 -3.71
C PHE A 238 -0.31 19.70 -3.22
N GLY A 239 0.57 18.74 -2.95
CA GLY A 239 1.93 18.93 -2.44
C GLY A 239 2.70 20.04 -3.18
N PRO A 240 3.10 19.80 -4.44
CA PRO A 240 3.89 20.76 -5.21
C PRO A 240 3.19 22.11 -5.42
N ILE A 241 1.86 22.13 -5.53
CA ILE A 241 1.07 23.35 -5.75
C ILE A 241 1.18 24.27 -4.52
N ILE A 242 0.94 23.72 -3.33
CA ILE A 242 1.01 24.46 -2.07
C ILE A 242 2.47 24.84 -1.76
N ALA A 243 3.40 23.92 -1.94
CA ALA A 243 4.82 24.16 -1.70
C ALA A 243 5.39 25.28 -2.59
N GLY A 244 5.08 25.24 -3.89
CA GLY A 244 5.51 26.28 -4.83
C GLY A 244 4.95 27.66 -4.47
N TRP A 245 3.69 27.72 -4.04
CA TRP A 245 3.08 28.97 -3.60
C TRP A 245 3.72 29.54 -2.33
N ILE A 246 3.98 28.68 -1.33
CA ILE A 246 4.61 29.08 -0.07
C ILE A 246 6.06 29.54 -0.29
N VAL A 247 6.86 28.76 -1.02
CA VAL A 247 8.27 29.11 -1.27
C VAL A 247 8.37 30.42 -2.05
N GLY A 248 7.46 30.67 -2.99
CA GLY A 248 7.42 31.92 -3.75
C GLY A 248 7.09 33.18 -2.93
N HIS A 249 6.35 33.06 -1.82
CA HIS A 249 5.92 34.23 -1.01
C HIS A 249 6.62 34.35 0.34
N MET A 250 6.93 33.23 1.02
CA MET A 250 7.36 33.19 2.43
C MET A 250 8.75 32.56 2.63
N SER A 251 9.38 32.06 1.57
CA SER A 251 10.68 31.35 1.57
C SER A 251 10.65 29.88 2.04
N PHE A 252 11.71 29.14 1.68
CA PHE A 252 11.88 27.72 2.00
C PHE A 252 11.89 27.41 3.51
N PHE A 253 12.39 28.34 4.34
CA PHE A 253 12.36 28.19 5.80
C PHE A 253 10.93 28.11 6.35
N ALA A 254 10.03 28.98 5.87
CA ALA A 254 8.63 28.98 6.28
C ALA A 254 7.91 27.69 5.89
N LEU A 255 8.21 27.13 4.71
CA LEU A 255 7.69 25.84 4.27
C LEU A 255 8.05 24.72 5.27
N ASN A 256 9.31 24.64 5.69
CA ASN A 256 9.76 23.62 6.63
C ASN A 256 9.15 23.79 8.03
N ILE A 257 8.90 25.02 8.48
CA ILE A 257 8.14 25.28 9.72
C ILE A 257 6.70 24.80 9.59
N ILE A 258 6.04 25.04 8.46
CA ILE A 258 4.66 24.60 8.24
C ILE A 258 4.59 23.07 8.30
N ILE A 259 5.51 22.37 7.61
CA ILE A 259 5.61 20.89 7.67
C ILE A 259 5.80 20.40 9.10
N PHE A 260 6.75 21.00 9.83
CA PHE A 260 7.01 20.66 11.23
C PHE A 260 5.74 20.81 12.09
N LEU A 261 5.06 21.95 11.98
CA LEU A 261 3.85 22.23 12.76
C LEU A 261 2.71 21.29 12.38
N THR A 262 2.47 21.03 11.09
CA THR A 262 1.39 20.13 10.66
C THR A 262 1.61 18.70 11.13
N ASN A 263 2.83 18.18 11.02
CA ASN A 263 3.15 16.81 11.44
C ASN A 263 3.09 16.64 12.97
N ILE A 264 3.65 17.60 13.72
CA ILE A 264 3.60 17.57 15.19
C ILE A 264 2.17 17.78 15.70
N LEU A 265 1.38 18.66 15.08
CA LEU A 265 -0.01 18.89 15.46
C LEU A 265 -0.91 17.71 15.10
N TYR A 266 -0.57 16.94 14.07
CA TYR A 266 -1.31 15.73 13.69
C TYR A 266 -0.90 14.49 14.52
N THR A 267 0.31 14.48 15.08
CA THR A 267 0.79 13.42 15.99
C THR A 267 -0.18 13.08 17.15
N PRO A 268 -0.77 14.05 17.91
CA PRO A 268 -1.75 13.74 18.95
C PRO A 268 -3.02 13.06 18.41
N VAL A 269 -3.39 13.32 17.16
CA VAL A 269 -4.57 12.68 16.52
C VAL A 269 -4.32 11.19 16.32
N ILE A 270 -3.07 10.78 16.08
CA ILE A 270 -2.69 9.35 15.98
C ILE A 270 -2.97 8.60 17.29
N PHE A 271 -2.94 9.26 18.45
CA PHE A 271 -3.29 8.61 19.72
C PHE A 271 -4.75 8.15 19.78
N LEU A 272 -5.65 8.70 18.95
CA LEU A 272 -7.02 8.19 18.85
C LEU A 272 -7.05 6.73 18.33
N LEU A 273 -6.02 6.30 17.58
CA LEU A 273 -5.88 4.92 17.11
C LEU A 273 -5.49 3.95 18.24
N LYS A 274 -5.04 4.45 19.39
CA LYS A 274 -4.83 3.62 20.59
C LYS A 274 -6.12 2.88 20.98
N ARG A 275 -7.28 3.53 20.81
CA ARG A 275 -8.60 2.95 21.12
C ARG A 275 -8.94 1.76 20.26
N VAL A 276 -8.34 1.60 19.07
CA VAL A 276 -8.56 0.44 18.19
C VAL A 276 -8.21 -0.86 18.92
N HIS A 277 -7.04 -0.90 19.55
CA HIS A 277 -6.57 -2.09 20.29
C HIS A 277 -7.27 -2.27 21.65
N GLU A 278 -7.83 -1.20 22.22
CA GLU A 278 -8.55 -1.24 23.49
C GLU A 278 -9.97 -1.84 23.33
N TYR A 279 -10.57 -1.69 22.13
CA TYR A 279 -11.81 -2.39 21.80
C TYR A 279 -11.60 -3.91 21.60
N ASP A 280 -10.45 -4.35 21.08
CA ASP A 280 -10.11 -5.78 20.97
C ASP A 280 -9.79 -6.45 22.30
N SER A 281 -9.39 -5.69 23.32
CA SER A 281 -9.13 -6.24 24.66
C SER A 281 -10.39 -6.33 25.54
N LEU A 282 -11.47 -5.61 25.18
CA LEU A 282 -12.75 -5.59 25.89
C LEU A 282 -13.87 -6.37 25.18
N GLY A 283 -13.73 -6.61 23.87
CA GLY A 283 -14.60 -7.52 23.14
C GLY A 283 -14.23 -8.97 23.48
N PRO A 284 -15.17 -9.81 23.96
CA PRO A 284 -14.87 -11.23 24.00
C PRO A 284 -14.52 -11.68 22.57
N LYS A 285 -13.42 -12.42 22.40
CA LYS A 285 -13.04 -13.10 21.15
C LYS A 285 -14.04 -14.23 20.81
N THR A 286 -15.32 -13.91 20.84
CA THR A 286 -16.43 -14.85 20.78
C THR A 286 -17.12 -14.66 19.43
N GLU A 287 -16.93 -15.68 18.59
CA GLU A 287 -17.91 -16.15 17.60
C GLU A 287 -18.10 -15.36 16.30
N LEU A 288 -17.02 -15.02 15.59
CA LEU A 288 -17.10 -14.94 14.12
C LEU A 288 -16.19 -15.93 13.38
N THR A 289 -15.24 -16.55 14.09
CA THR A 289 -14.36 -17.61 13.56
C THR A 289 -14.91 -19.03 13.76
N THR A 290 -15.83 -19.25 14.71
CA THR A 290 -16.42 -20.57 14.98
C THR A 290 -17.68 -20.86 14.15
N LEU A 291 -18.50 -19.85 13.83
CA LEU A 291 -19.71 -20.05 13.00
C LEU A 291 -19.43 -20.45 11.53
N LYS A 292 -18.17 -20.41 11.09
CA LYS A 292 -17.79 -20.85 9.74
C LYS A 292 -17.28 -22.29 9.67
N ASN A 293 -17.03 -22.93 10.82
CA ASN A 293 -16.48 -24.30 10.86
C ASN A 293 -17.54 -25.39 11.14
N ASP A 294 -18.71 -25.02 11.68
CA ASP A 294 -19.76 -25.99 12.05
C ASP A 294 -20.68 -26.38 10.88
N ASN A 295 -20.42 -25.91 9.65
CA ASN A 295 -21.21 -26.23 8.46
C ASN A 295 -20.42 -26.91 7.33
N TYR A 296 -19.38 -27.68 7.68
CA TYR A 296 -18.96 -28.81 6.84
C TYR A 296 -19.61 -30.07 7.39
N GLY A 297 -20.67 -30.53 6.71
CA GLY A 297 -21.39 -31.73 7.08
C GLY A 297 -20.45 -32.92 7.29
N GLN A 298 -20.53 -33.53 8.47
CA GLN A 298 -20.11 -34.90 8.70
C GLN A 298 -20.81 -35.79 7.66
N ILE A 299 -20.05 -36.29 6.69
CA ILE A 299 -20.47 -37.51 5.99
C ILE A 299 -19.91 -38.65 6.83
N VAL A 300 -20.79 -39.25 7.62
CA VAL A 300 -20.58 -40.56 8.23
C VAL A 300 -20.50 -41.57 7.07
N THR A 301 -19.32 -42.11 6.80
CA THR A 301 -19.17 -43.34 6.03
C THR A 301 -18.88 -44.45 7.01
N ASP A 302 -19.93 -45.21 7.32
CA ASP A 302 -19.86 -46.48 8.01
C ASP A 302 -19.20 -47.50 7.07
N ASN A 303 -18.00 -47.98 7.41
CA ASN A 303 -17.59 -49.37 7.23
C ASN A 303 -16.15 -49.59 7.72
N ASP A 304 -16.06 -50.46 8.72
CA ASP A 304 -14.89 -51.21 9.16
C ASP A 304 -13.98 -51.68 8.01
N LYS A 305 -12.70 -51.31 8.07
CA LYS A 305 -11.57 -52.25 8.21
C LYS A 305 -10.22 -51.55 8.16
N THR A 306 -9.42 -51.90 9.15
CA THR A 306 -7.98 -51.68 9.31
C THR A 306 -7.18 -52.22 8.13
N GLU A 307 -6.24 -51.45 7.59
CA GLU A 307 -4.94 -51.98 7.15
C GLU A 307 -3.88 -50.89 6.88
N THR A 308 -2.65 -51.32 7.06
CA THR A 308 -1.39 -50.59 7.26
C THR A 308 -0.67 -50.15 5.97
N THR A 309 0.01 -49.00 6.07
CA THR A 309 1.26 -48.52 5.42
C THR A 309 1.86 -49.28 4.22
N ALA A 310 2.15 -48.57 3.10
CA ALA A 310 3.49 -48.40 2.50
C ALA A 310 3.50 -47.67 1.11
N THR A 311 4.29 -46.60 1.08
CA THR A 311 5.23 -46.07 0.05
C THR A 311 5.35 -46.65 -1.38
N TYR A 312 5.54 -45.70 -2.32
CA TYR A 312 6.31 -45.67 -3.60
C TYR A 312 5.59 -45.70 -4.97
N ALA A 313 6.01 -44.70 -5.78
CA ALA A 313 6.39 -44.75 -7.20
C ALA A 313 5.40 -44.32 -8.33
N HIS A 314 5.76 -43.17 -8.93
CA HIS A 314 5.97 -42.86 -10.36
C HIS A 314 4.88 -43.07 -11.45
N HIS A 315 4.63 -41.92 -12.13
CA HIS A 315 4.46 -41.67 -13.58
C HIS A 315 3.35 -42.35 -14.39
N GLY A 316 2.60 -41.52 -15.12
CA GLY A 316 1.97 -41.91 -16.38
C GLY A 316 0.97 -40.88 -16.91
N VAL A 317 1.41 -40.00 -17.81
CA VAL A 317 0.54 -39.19 -18.67
C VAL A 317 -0.08 -40.11 -19.71
N GLY A 318 -1.41 -40.07 -19.88
CA GLY A 318 -2.12 -40.79 -20.93
C GLY A 318 -3.38 -40.02 -21.36
N TYR A 319 -3.33 -39.44 -22.55
CA TYR A 319 -4.49 -38.90 -23.26
C TYR A 319 -5.41 -40.07 -23.66
N GLY A 320 -6.68 -40.03 -23.24
CA GLY A 320 -7.70 -40.98 -23.62
C GLY A 320 -9.07 -40.31 -23.67
N THR A 321 -9.58 -40.11 -24.87
CA THR A 321 -10.94 -39.66 -25.19
C THR A 321 -11.96 -40.72 -24.78
N GLN A 322 -12.80 -40.45 -23.78
CA GLN A 322 -14.12 -41.08 -23.63
C GLN A 322 -15.13 -40.09 -23.03
N SER A 323 -16.26 -39.99 -23.73
CA SER A 323 -17.48 -39.25 -23.42
C SER A 323 -18.25 -39.91 -22.28
N MET A 324 -18.65 -39.13 -21.26
CA MET A 324 -19.71 -39.52 -20.34
C MET A 324 -20.59 -38.31 -19.95
N ASP A 325 -21.89 -38.57 -20.06
CA ASP A 325 -23.03 -37.70 -19.84
C ASP A 325 -23.07 -37.06 -18.45
N TYR A 326 -23.35 -35.75 -18.41
CA TYR A 326 -23.84 -35.07 -17.21
C TYR A 326 -25.34 -34.81 -17.37
N GLN A 327 -26.13 -35.79 -16.94
CA GLN A 327 -27.54 -35.62 -16.65
C GLN A 327 -27.63 -35.24 -15.16
N ASN A 328 -27.68 -33.94 -14.86
CA ASN A 328 -28.09 -33.42 -13.54
C ASN A 328 -28.77 -32.05 -13.69
N SER A 329 -30.08 -32.16 -13.95
CA SER A 329 -31.22 -31.36 -13.52
C SER A 329 -30.95 -30.09 -12.70
N PHE A 330 -31.13 -28.93 -13.33
CA PHE A 330 -31.66 -27.72 -12.68
C PHE A 330 -32.98 -27.36 -13.39
N PRO A 331 -34.05 -26.97 -12.66
CA PRO A 331 -35.30 -26.55 -13.29
C PRO A 331 -35.08 -25.21 -14.02
N GLN A 332 -35.11 -25.24 -15.35
CA GLN A 332 -35.24 -24.06 -16.19
C GLN A 332 -36.70 -23.55 -16.08
N PRO A 333 -36.94 -22.23 -15.97
CA PRO A 333 -38.30 -21.70 -16.06
C PRO A 333 -38.86 -21.98 -17.46
N GLU A 334 -39.96 -22.74 -17.54
CA GLU A 334 -40.70 -22.99 -18.77
C GLU A 334 -41.34 -21.68 -19.25
N TYR A 335 -40.82 -21.11 -20.33
CA TYR A 335 -41.55 -20.11 -21.11
C TYR A 335 -42.53 -20.85 -22.04
N PRO A 336 -43.80 -20.43 -22.13
CA PRO A 336 -44.77 -21.06 -23.01
C PRO A 336 -44.30 -20.99 -24.48
N ALA A 337 -44.55 -22.05 -25.24
CA ALA A 337 -44.15 -22.15 -26.63
C ALA A 337 -44.76 -21.00 -27.46
N GLY A 338 -43.91 -20.06 -27.89
CA GLY A 338 -44.30 -18.86 -28.64
C GLY A 338 -43.79 -17.52 -28.09
N PHE A 339 -43.02 -17.52 -26.98
CA PHE A 339 -42.46 -16.29 -26.42
C PHE A 339 -41.38 -15.69 -27.35
N ASP A 340 -41.71 -14.57 -27.98
CA ASP A 340 -40.77 -13.75 -28.77
C ASP A 340 -40.45 -12.46 -27.97
N PRO A 341 -39.21 -12.30 -27.46
CA PRO A 341 -38.83 -11.18 -26.60
C PRO A 341 -38.78 -9.81 -27.30
N LEU A 342 -39.18 -9.73 -28.58
CA LEU A 342 -39.18 -8.49 -29.37
C LEU A 342 -40.57 -8.07 -29.88
N ASN A 343 -41.64 -8.75 -29.47
CA ASN A 343 -43.01 -8.34 -29.84
C ASN A 343 -43.57 -7.32 -28.82
N PRO A 344 -43.94 -6.09 -29.24
CA PRO A 344 -44.37 -5.03 -28.31
C PRO A 344 -45.81 -5.14 -27.79
N GLU A 345 -46.57 -6.19 -28.13
CA GLU A 345 -47.97 -6.37 -27.69
C GLU A 345 -48.18 -7.50 -26.66
N TRP A 346 -47.17 -7.83 -25.86
CA TRP A 346 -47.25 -8.80 -24.77
C TRP A 346 -47.07 -8.14 -23.40
#